data_AF-A0A5C1B6E6-F1
#
_entry.id   AF-A0A5C1B6E6-F1
#
_cell.length_a   1.000
_cell.length_b   1.000
_cell.length_c   1.000
_cell.angle_alpha   90.00
_cell.angle_beta   90.00
_cell.angle_gamma   90.00
#
_symmetry.space_group_name_H-M   'P 1'
#
loop_
_entity.id
_entity.type
_entity.pdbx_description
1 polymer ?
#
loop_
_entity_poly.entity_id
_entity_poly.type
_entity_poly.pdbx_seq_one_letter_code
_entity_poly.pdbx_strand_id
1 'polypeptide(L)'
;MTPAQRELARHALGLPNATGRSYRNRYFTPANGEVSNQWRAMIEAGEAEGGKPARRQSSLFFCLTRNGAELALNPGEWLSLEDFPR
;
A
#
# COMPACT_ATOMS: atom_id res chain seq x y z
N MET A 1 -0.08 9.43 7.32
CA MET A 1 0.88 8.32 7.21
C MET A 1 2.06 8.43 8.19
N THR A 2 2.28 7.42 9.03
CA THR A 2 3.47 7.29 9.92
C THR A 2 4.67 6.67 9.18
N PRO A 3 5.90 6.70 9.73
CA PRO A 3 7.06 6.06 9.10
C PRO A 3 6.86 4.56 8.81
N ALA A 4 6.30 3.80 9.77
CA ALA A 4 6.03 2.37 9.59
C ALA A 4 4.97 2.11 8.50
N GLN A 5 3.92 2.94 8.44
CA GLN A 5 2.91 2.87 7.39
C GLN A 5 3.51 3.18 6.02
N ARG A 6 4.40 4.18 5.95
CA ARG A 6 5.11 4.53 4.73
C ARG A 6 5.98 3.38 4.22
N GLU A 7 6.69 2.68 5.11
CA GLU A 7 7.46 1.49 4.71
C GLU A 7 6.56 0.39 4.13
N LEU A 8 5.42 0.11 4.76
CA LEU A 8 4.43 -0.85 4.24
C LEU A 8 3.88 -0.42 2.87
N ALA A 9 3.53 0.86 2.74
CA ALA A 9 3.02 1.44 1.50
C ALA A 9 4.06 1.34 0.37
N ARG A 10 5.32 1.71 0.65
CA ARG A 10 6.43 1.59 -0.30
C ARG A 10 6.66 0.15 -0.74
N HIS A 11 6.60 -0.80 0.20
CA HIS A 11 6.66 -2.22 -0.14
C HIS A 11 5.49 -2.62 -1.05
N ALA A 12 4.26 -2.18 -0.75
CA ALA A 12 3.08 -2.45 -1.58
C ALA A 12 3.20 -1.90 -3.02
N LEU A 13 3.88 -0.77 -3.19
CA LEU A 13 4.19 -0.14 -4.47
C LEU A 13 5.35 -0.79 -5.24
N GLY A 14 6.12 -1.65 -4.56
CA GLY A 14 7.36 -2.21 -5.10
C GLY A 14 8.50 -1.18 -5.16
N LEU A 15 8.52 -0.23 -4.22
CA LEU A 15 9.55 0.78 -4.07
C LEU A 15 10.45 0.49 -2.84
N PRO A 16 11.73 0.90 -2.86
CA PRO A 16 12.44 1.49 -4.01
C PRO A 16 12.74 0.43 -5.09
N ASN A 17 12.95 0.88 -6.33
CA ASN A 17 13.40 0.05 -7.44
C ASN A 17 14.23 0.88 -8.44
N ALA A 18 14.85 0.22 -9.42
CA ALA A 18 15.78 0.86 -10.36
C ALA A 18 15.14 1.93 -11.27
N THR A 19 13.83 1.87 -11.50
CA THR A 19 13.12 2.82 -12.37
C THR A 19 12.51 3.99 -11.60
N GLY A 20 12.53 3.95 -10.26
CA GLY A 20 11.86 4.95 -9.41
C GLY A 20 10.34 5.01 -9.64
N ARG A 21 9.74 3.98 -10.24
CA ARG A 21 8.32 3.96 -10.61
C ARG A 21 7.63 2.79 -9.94
N SER A 22 6.44 2.99 -9.37
CA SER A 22 5.65 1.85 -8.87
C SER A 22 5.36 0.86 -10.00
N TYR A 23 5.34 -0.44 -9.71
CA TYR A 23 5.00 -1.48 -10.71
C TYR A 23 3.92 -2.45 -10.21
N ARG A 24 3.42 -2.19 -9.01
CA ARG A 24 2.35 -2.95 -8.36
C ARG A 24 1.64 -2.04 -7.35
N ASN A 25 0.46 -2.46 -6.91
CA ASN A 25 -0.23 -1.88 -5.77
C ASN A 25 -0.99 -2.97 -4.99
N ARG A 26 -0.24 -3.82 -4.29
CA ARG A 26 -0.82 -4.96 -3.56
C ARG A 26 0.01 -5.36 -2.35
N TYR A 27 -0.67 -5.60 -1.24
CA TYR A 27 -0.08 -6.11 -0.01
C TYR A 27 -0.95 -7.23 0.58
N PHE A 28 -0.30 -8.31 1.02
CA PHE A 28 -0.96 -9.43 1.69
C PHE A 28 -0.35 -9.63 3.07
N THR A 29 -1.20 -9.83 4.07
CA THR A 29 -0.77 -10.01 5.46
C THR A 29 -1.75 -10.88 6.23
N PRO A 30 -1.34 -11.58 7.31
CA PRO A 30 -2.28 -12.26 8.19
C PRO A 30 -3.38 -11.32 8.71
N ALA A 31 -4.58 -11.85 8.93
CA ALA A 31 -5.74 -11.03 9.33
C ALA A 31 -5.65 -10.41 10.73
N ASN A 32 -4.78 -10.98 11.56
CA ASN A 32 -4.53 -10.54 12.92
C ASN A 32 -3.04 -10.20 13.06
N GLY A 33 -2.76 -9.03 13.61
CA GLY A 33 -1.40 -8.59 13.90
C GLY A 33 -1.18 -7.12 13.57
N GLU A 34 -0.04 -6.60 14.02
CA GLU A 34 0.31 -5.18 13.93
C GLU A 34 0.26 -4.65 12.50
N VAL A 35 0.80 -5.40 11.54
CA VAL A 35 0.77 -5.01 10.12
C VAL A 35 -0.66 -4.81 9.61
N SER A 36 -1.58 -5.73 9.95
CA SER A 36 -2.99 -5.60 9.56
C SER A 36 -3.68 -4.41 10.22
N ASN A 37 -3.30 -4.06 11.45
CA ASN A 37 -3.81 -2.88 12.17
C ASN A 37 -3.30 -1.58 11.53
N GLN A 38 -2.03 -1.52 11.14
CA GLN A 38 -1.46 -0.38 10.43
C GLN A 38 -2.15 -0.14 9.08
N TRP A 39 -2.47 -1.20 8.34
CA TRP A 39 -3.25 -1.10 7.10
C TRP A 39 -4.69 -0.64 7.34
N ARG A 40 -5.35 -1.12 8.40
CA ARG A 40 -6.69 -0.63 8.79
C ARG A 40 -6.67 0.85 9.16
N ALA A 41 -5.66 1.32 9.89
CA ALA A 41 -5.50 2.73 10.20
C ALA A 41 -5.29 3.59 8.93
N MET A 42 -4.55 3.09 7.93
CA MET A 42 -4.44 3.75 6.63
C MET A 42 -5.78 3.78 5.86
N ILE A 43 -6.63 2.76 6.00
CA ILE A 43 -8.00 2.78 5.44
C ILE A 43 -8.83 3.87 6.11
N GLU A 44 -8.82 3.95 7.44
CA GLU A 44 -9.55 4.98 8.20
C GLU A 44 -9.10 6.39 7.83
N ALA A 45 -7.83 6.58 7.46
CA ALA A 45 -7.29 7.84 6.98
C ALA A 45 -7.55 8.13 5.48
N GLY A 46 -8.19 7.21 4.73
CA GLY A 46 -8.41 7.35 3.29
C GLY A 46 -7.16 7.15 2.42
N GLU A 47 -6.09 6.59 2.98
CA GLU A 47 -4.81 6.33 2.32
C GLU A 47 -4.78 4.94 1.66
N ALA A 48 -5.64 4.02 2.10
CA ALA A 48 -5.68 2.65 1.60
C ALA A 48 -7.10 2.11 1.47
N GLU A 49 -7.23 0.99 0.77
CA GLU A 49 -8.45 0.20 0.60
C GLU A 49 -8.15 -1.29 0.82
N GLY A 50 -9.19 -2.07 1.10
CA GLY A 50 -9.09 -3.52 1.25
C GLY A 50 -9.58 -4.02 2.61
N GLY A 51 -8.81 -4.91 3.24
CA GLY A 51 -9.19 -5.55 4.50
C GLY A 51 -10.20 -6.69 4.35
N LYS A 52 -10.43 -7.16 3.12
CA LYS A 52 -11.23 -8.35 2.82
C LYS A 52 -10.33 -9.61 2.88
N PRO A 53 -10.87 -10.76 3.32
CA PRO A 53 -10.16 -12.03 3.20
C PRO A 53 -9.71 -12.27 1.76
N ALA A 54 -8.43 -12.56 1.59
CA ALA A 54 -7.87 -13.03 0.34
C ALA A 54 -8.28 -14.50 0.11
N ARG A 55 -7.75 -15.14 -0.95
CA ARG A 55 -8.06 -16.54 -1.30
C ARG A 55 -7.89 -17.56 -0.15
N ARG A 56 -7.14 -17.23 0.90
CA ARG A 56 -7.05 -18.00 2.15
C ARG A 56 -7.72 -17.19 3.26
N GLN A 57 -8.59 -17.82 4.06
CA GLN A 57 -9.36 -17.14 5.12
C GLN A 57 -8.49 -16.41 6.16
N SER A 58 -7.21 -16.77 6.28
CA SER A 58 -6.28 -16.18 7.25
C SER A 58 -5.47 -14.98 6.75
N SER A 59 -5.58 -14.59 5.47
CA SER A 59 -4.85 -13.45 4.91
C SER A 59 -5.79 -12.36 4.41
N LEU A 60 -5.39 -11.10 4.59
CA LEU A 60 -6.08 -9.92 4.09
C LEU A 60 -5.32 -9.33 2.90
N PHE A 61 -6.08 -8.75 1.99
CA PHE A 61 -5.55 -7.98 0.86
C PHE A 61 -5.76 -6.49 1.09
N PHE A 62 -4.73 -5.71 0.77
CA PHE A 62 -4.75 -4.25 0.82
C PHE A 62 -4.09 -3.64 -0.43
N CYS A 63 -4.57 -2.47 -0.83
CA CYS A 63 -3.95 -1.62 -1.84
C CYS A 63 -4.06 -0.15 -1.42
N LEU A 64 -3.17 0.70 -1.93
CA LEU A 64 -3.20 2.14 -1.66
C LEU A 64 -4.19 2.84 -2.57
N THR A 65 -4.84 3.88 -2.04
CA THR A 65 -5.49 4.89 -2.87
C THR A 65 -4.42 5.71 -3.59
N ARG A 66 -4.81 6.53 -4.58
CA ARG A 66 -3.89 7.52 -5.18
C ARG A 66 -3.26 8.41 -4.11
N ASN A 67 -4.08 8.93 -3.19
CA ASN A 67 -3.63 9.80 -2.10
C ASN A 67 -2.57 9.11 -1.22
N GLY A 68 -2.83 7.89 -0.76
CA GLY A 68 -1.86 7.15 0.06
C GLY A 68 -0.59 6.77 -0.70
N ALA A 69 -0.72 6.45 -1.99
CA ALA A 69 0.42 6.16 -2.83
C ALA A 69 1.33 7.39 -3.04
N GLU A 70 0.75 8.57 -3.24
CA GLU A 70 1.49 9.84 -3.37
C GLU A 70 2.20 10.22 -2.06
N LEU A 71 1.57 10.00 -0.90
CA LEU A 71 2.19 10.21 0.42
C LEU A 71 3.41 9.29 0.67
N ALA A 72 3.46 8.12 0.02
CA ALA A 72 4.54 7.15 0.20
C ALA A 72 5.79 7.42 -0.66
N LEU A 73 5.66 8.26 -1.70
CA LEU A 73 6.74 8.57 -2.64
C LEU A 73 7.86 9.38 -2.00
N ASN A 74 9.08 9.09 -2.42
CA ASN A 74 10.22 9.99 -2.24
C ASN A 74 10.28 11.00 -3.41
N PRO A 75 10.97 12.14 -3.22
CA PRO A 75 11.23 13.06 -4.32
C PRO A 75 11.87 12.35 -5.52
N GLY A 76 11.28 12.53 -6.71
CA GLY A 76 11.75 11.93 -7.96
C GLY A 76 11.22 10.52 -8.26
N GLU A 77 10.39 9.94 -7.39
CA GLU A 77 9.62 8.72 -7.68
C GLU A 77 8.24 9.06 -8.27
N TRP A 78 7.64 8.11 -9.00
CA TRP A 78 6.37 8.33 -9.70
C TRP A 78 5.46 7.10 -9.64
N LEU A 79 4.14 7.32 -9.72
CA LEU A 79 3.17 6.22 -9.82
C LEU A 79 3.01 5.74 -11.26
N SER A 80 2.87 4.42 -11.43
CA SER A 80 2.42 3.85 -12.71
C SER A 80 1.01 4.30 -13.03
N LEU A 81 0.80 4.81 -14.25
CA LEU A 81 -0.52 5.16 -14.76
C LEU A 81 -1.43 3.95 -14.98
N GLU A 82 -0.84 2.76 -15.10
CA GLU A 82 -1.60 1.51 -15.23
C GLU A 82 -2.29 1.14 -13.91
N ASP A 83 -1.57 1.25 -12.79
CA ASP A 83 -2.11 0.99 -11.44
C ASP A 83 -2.88 2.19 -10.88
N PHE A 84 -2.54 3.40 -11.34
CA PHE A 84 -3.13 4.67 -10.89
C PHE A 84 -3.49 5.54 -12.10
N PRO A 85 -4.66 5.33 -12.72
CA PRO A 85 -5.18 6.22 -13.76
C PRO A 85 -5.42 7.64 -13.23
N ARG A 86 -5.37 8.64 -14.11
CA ARG A 86 -5.61 10.05 -13.76
C ARG A 86 -7.08 10.41 -13.82
#